data_AF-A0A2E8EVJ9-F1
#
_entry.id   AF-A0A2E8EVJ9-F1
#
_cell.length_a   1.000
_cell.length_b   1.000
_cell.length_c   1.000
_cell.angle_alpha   90.00
_cell.angle_beta   90.00
_cell.angle_gamma   90.00
#
_symmetry.space_group_name_H-M   'P 1'
#
loop_
_entity.id
_entity.type
_entity.pdbx_description
1 polymer ?
#
loop_
_entity_poly.entity_id
_entity_poly.type
_entity_poly.pdbx_seq_one_letter_code
_entity_poly.pdbx_strand_id
1 'polypeptide(L)'
;MSINKITAMVVVVLSLLSTNLIARDSKVKNIKPNIIGKIYLFDYGSYAYDITITSDKSLNWKLVKGKFEGPDEGNNPYLLSKIEDGIIYLSWKEESGMQFYNVMNLITGKLTTHANADGMFVNMGTVSLKK
;
A
#
# COMPACT_ATOMS: atom_id res chain seq x y z
N MET A 1 -19.18 53.68 -12.89
CA MET A 1 -18.45 52.93 -13.95
C MET A 1 -19.28 51.71 -14.29
N SER A 2 -19.94 51.69 -15.46
CA SER A 2 -20.85 50.61 -15.86
C SER A 2 -20.05 49.43 -16.42
N ILE A 3 -20.10 48.27 -15.75
CA ILE A 3 -19.53 47.04 -16.30
C ILE A 3 -20.43 46.61 -17.46
N ASN A 4 -19.86 46.58 -18.67
CA ASN A 4 -20.59 46.23 -19.87
C ASN A 4 -21.08 44.77 -19.75
N LYS A 5 -22.35 44.48 -20.07
CA LYS A 5 -22.98 43.15 -19.85
C LYS A 5 -22.19 42.00 -20.50
N ILE A 6 -21.51 42.31 -21.61
CA ILE A 6 -20.63 41.39 -22.35
C ILE A 6 -19.40 41.00 -21.50
N THR A 7 -18.79 41.97 -20.82
CA THR A 7 -17.60 41.73 -19.98
C THR A 7 -17.94 40.87 -18.77
N ALA A 8 -19.10 41.07 -18.15
CA ALA A 8 -19.56 40.24 -17.04
C ALA A 8 -19.80 38.78 -17.48
N MET A 9 -20.37 38.58 -18.67
CA MET A 9 -20.67 37.25 -19.19
C MET A 9 -19.41 36.45 -19.55
N VAL A 10 -18.39 37.11 -20.10
CA VAL A 10 -17.09 36.47 -20.43
C VAL A 10 -16.36 36.00 -19.17
N VAL A 11 -16.37 36.79 -18.09
CA VAL A 11 -15.74 36.42 -16.82
C VAL A 11 -16.41 35.21 -16.18
N VAL A 12 -17.74 35.13 -16.23
CA VAL A 12 -18.50 33.98 -15.70
C VAL A 12 -18.18 32.70 -16.50
N VAL A 13 -18.14 32.78 -17.83
CA VAL A 13 -17.80 31.63 -18.68
C VAL A 13 -16.38 31.13 -18.42
N LEU A 14 -15.40 32.03 -18.31
CA LEU A 14 -14.01 31.68 -17.97
C LEU A 14 -13.90 31.01 -16.58
N SER A 15 -14.65 31.51 -15.59
CA SER A 15 -14.66 30.92 -14.25
C SER A 15 -15.24 29.49 -14.24
N LEU A 16 -16.32 29.24 -15.00
CA LEU A 16 -16.96 27.93 -15.11
C LEU A 16 -16.14 26.92 -15.93
N LEU A 17 -15.33 27.39 -16.89
CA LEU A 17 -14.38 26.54 -17.62
C LEU A 17 -13.19 26.13 -16.75
N SER A 18 -12.71 27.03 -15.89
CA SER A 18 -11.59 26.76 -14.99
C SER A 18 -11.90 25.71 -13.92
N THR A 19 -13.12 25.74 -13.36
CA THR A 19 -13.54 24.75 -12.34
C THR A 19 -13.69 23.35 -12.92
N ASN A 20 -14.19 23.21 -14.15
CA ASN A 20 -14.33 21.92 -14.83
C ASN A 20 -12.99 21.30 -15.25
N LEU A 21 -11.96 22.10 -15.55
CA LEU A 21 -10.61 21.59 -15.82
C LEU A 21 -9.96 21.01 -14.55
N ILE A 22 -10.16 21.65 -13.40
CA ILE A 22 -9.63 21.20 -12.10
C ILE A 22 -10.42 19.99 -11.58
N ALA A 23 -11.73 19.95 -11.85
CA ALA A 23 -12.61 18.84 -11.51
C ALA A 23 -12.55 17.66 -12.50
N ARG A 24 -11.59 17.64 -13.43
CA ARG A 24 -11.37 16.51 -14.34
C ARG A 24 -10.87 15.30 -13.55
N ASP A 25 -11.83 14.61 -12.95
CA ASP A 25 -11.88 13.21 -12.59
C ASP A 25 -10.47 12.63 -12.36
N SER A 26 -9.89 12.96 -11.20
CA SER A 26 -8.65 12.36 -10.73
C SER A 26 -8.94 10.90 -10.35
N LYS A 27 -9.24 10.07 -11.34
CA LYS A 27 -9.13 8.62 -11.23
C LYS A 27 -7.65 8.32 -11.14
N VAL A 28 -7.11 8.49 -9.94
CA VAL A 28 -5.74 8.10 -9.62
C VAL A 28 -5.64 6.62 -9.96
N LYS A 29 -4.94 6.33 -11.06
CA LYS A 29 -4.73 4.96 -11.51
C LYS A 29 -3.86 4.28 -10.46
N ASN A 30 -4.38 3.24 -9.79
CA ASN A 30 -3.55 2.42 -8.91
C ASN A 30 -2.53 1.67 -9.77
N ILE A 31 -1.29 2.18 -9.81
CA ILE A 31 -0.18 1.54 -10.50
C ILE A 31 0.24 0.35 -9.65
N LYS A 32 -0.03 -0.87 -10.12
CA LYS A 32 0.48 -2.08 -9.46
C LYS A 32 2.01 -2.11 -9.58
N PRO A 33 2.75 -2.12 -8.47
CA PRO A 33 4.20 -2.22 -8.51
C PRO A 33 4.62 -3.61 -9.02
N ASN A 34 5.73 -3.68 -9.76
CA ASN A 34 6.25 -4.96 -10.29
C ASN A 34 6.93 -5.76 -9.16
N ILE A 35 6.12 -6.54 -8.44
CA ILE A 35 6.56 -7.32 -7.28
C ILE A 35 6.18 -8.80 -7.33
N ILE A 36 5.44 -9.23 -8.35
CA ILE A 36 5.05 -10.64 -8.52
C ILE A 36 6.32 -11.49 -8.71
N GLY A 37 6.34 -12.67 -8.09
CA GLY A 37 7.48 -13.60 -8.09
C GLY A 37 8.63 -13.18 -7.18
N LYS A 38 8.53 -12.03 -6.50
CA LYS A 38 9.55 -11.59 -5.55
C LYS A 38 9.27 -12.11 -4.14
N ILE A 39 10.37 -12.36 -3.41
CA ILE A 39 10.36 -12.75 -2.00
C ILE A 39 10.97 -11.61 -1.19
N TYR A 40 10.19 -11.03 -0.29
CA TYR A 40 10.66 -10.00 0.63
C TYR A 40 10.83 -10.60 2.02
N LEU A 41 11.99 -10.36 2.64
CA LEU A 41 12.20 -10.67 4.05
C LEU A 41 11.68 -9.50 4.89
N PHE A 42 10.68 -9.77 5.72
CA PHE A 42 10.20 -8.87 6.77
C PHE A 42 10.89 -9.27 8.07
N ASP A 43 11.84 -8.46 8.54
CA ASP A 43 12.62 -8.75 9.76
C ASP A 43 12.29 -7.74 10.87
N TYR A 44 11.78 -8.24 11.99
CA TYR A 44 11.41 -7.49 13.20
C TYR A 44 12.38 -7.71 14.37
N GLY A 45 13.60 -8.18 14.11
CA GLY A 45 14.62 -8.46 15.12
C GLY A 45 14.53 -9.89 15.67
N SER A 46 13.52 -10.19 16.50
CA SER A 46 13.36 -11.53 17.10
C SER A 46 12.68 -12.53 16.17
N TYR A 47 11.90 -12.03 15.20
CA TYR A 47 11.15 -12.84 14.23
C TYR A 47 11.36 -12.28 12.83
N ALA A 48 11.32 -13.16 11.83
CA ALA A 48 11.31 -12.73 10.45
C ALA A 48 10.49 -13.67 9.56
N TYR A 49 9.92 -13.10 8.51
CA TYR A 49 9.02 -13.78 7.59
C TYR A 49 9.43 -13.54 6.14
N ASP A 50 9.39 -14.58 5.33
CA ASP A 50 9.41 -14.47 3.88
C ASP A 50 8.01 -14.18 3.38
N ILE A 51 7.85 -13.08 2.65
CA ILE A 51 6.62 -12.67 2.00
C ILE A 51 6.81 -12.80 0.49
N THR A 52 6.18 -13.82 -0.08
CA THR A 52 6.26 -14.14 -1.51
C THR A 52 4.98 -13.69 -2.19
N ILE A 53 5.08 -12.78 -3.16
CA ILE A 53 3.92 -12.40 -3.98
C ILE A 53 3.80 -13.41 -5.11
N THR A 54 2.99 -14.46 -4.90
CA THR A 54 2.93 -15.62 -5.79
C THR A 54 2.17 -15.35 -7.08
N SER A 55 1.17 -14.46 -7.04
CA SER A 55 0.39 -14.05 -8.21
C SER A 55 -0.12 -12.61 -8.09
N ASP A 56 -1.01 -12.18 -8.99
CA ASP A 56 -1.64 -10.87 -8.95
C ASP A 56 -2.68 -10.70 -7.82
N LYS A 57 -3.02 -11.80 -7.14
CA LYS A 57 -4.07 -11.88 -6.12
C LYS A 57 -3.66 -12.66 -4.87
N SER A 58 -2.59 -13.45 -4.91
CA SER A 58 -2.16 -14.30 -3.80
C SER A 58 -0.76 -13.93 -3.32
N LEU A 59 -0.58 -13.97 -1.99
CA LEU A 59 0.72 -13.98 -1.34
C LEU A 59 0.86 -15.24 -0.49
N ASN A 60 2.09 -15.71 -0.37
CA ASN A 60 2.50 -16.69 0.62
C ASN A 60 3.35 -16.00 1.67
N TRP A 61 3.16 -16.33 2.94
CA TRP A 61 4.05 -15.93 4.02
C TRP A 61 4.62 -17.16 4.71
N LYS A 62 5.86 -17.05 5.20
CA LYS A 62 6.55 -18.12 5.93
C LYS A 62 7.47 -17.56 7.00
N LEU A 63 7.34 -18.03 8.23
CA LEU A 63 8.25 -17.74 9.33
C LEU A 63 9.61 -18.38 9.02
N VAL A 64 10.67 -17.58 9.00
CA VAL A 64 12.05 -18.02 8.69
C VAL A 64 13.04 -17.74 9.83
N LYS A 65 12.62 -16.97 10.85
CA LYS A 65 13.40 -16.72 12.06
C LYS A 65 12.46 -16.58 13.26
N GLY A 66 12.90 -17.11 14.41
CA GLY A 66 12.14 -17.11 15.65
C GLY A 66 11.22 -18.32 15.76
N LYS A 67 10.41 -18.36 16.82
CA LYS A 67 9.45 -19.43 17.08
C LYS A 67 8.10 -18.85 17.49
N PHE A 68 7.05 -19.17 16.75
CA PHE A 68 5.70 -18.74 17.03
C PHE A 68 4.83 -19.95 17.40
N GLU A 69 3.92 -19.80 18.35
CA GLU A 69 2.92 -20.82 18.66
C GLU A 69 1.74 -20.64 17.70
N GLY A 70 1.75 -21.42 16.62
CA GLY A 70 0.74 -21.35 15.57
C GLY A 70 1.31 -21.73 14.20
N PRO A 71 0.56 -21.47 13.12
CA PRO A 71 1.05 -21.69 11.76
C PRO A 71 2.32 -20.89 11.50
N ASP A 72 3.30 -21.52 10.86
CA ASP A 72 4.55 -20.92 10.43
C ASP A 72 4.57 -20.64 8.92
N GLU A 73 3.50 -20.95 8.21
CA GLU A 73 3.28 -20.58 6.81
C GLU A 73 1.80 -20.45 6.47
N GLY A 74 1.49 -19.64 5.45
CA GLY A 74 0.13 -19.42 5.00
C GLY A 74 0.04 -18.83 3.60
N ASN A 75 -1.14 -18.95 2.99
CA ASN A 75 -1.46 -18.39 1.68
C ASN A 75 -2.71 -17.54 1.78
N ASN A 76 -2.65 -16.29 1.34
CA ASN A 76 -3.72 -15.33 1.54
C ASN A 76 -3.96 -14.45 0.32
N PRO A 77 -5.22 -14.07 0.06
CA PRO A 77 -5.48 -12.94 -0.82
C PRO A 77 -4.92 -11.65 -0.21
N TYR A 78 -4.51 -10.72 -1.07
CA TYR A 78 -3.90 -9.47 -0.62
C TYR A 78 -4.42 -8.25 -1.35
N LEU A 79 -4.20 -7.08 -0.73
CA LEU A 79 -4.36 -5.78 -1.34
C LEU A 79 -3.00 -5.11 -1.46
N LEU A 80 -2.81 -4.39 -2.57
CA LEU A 80 -1.55 -3.75 -2.92
C LEU A 80 -1.83 -2.42 -3.61
N SER A 81 -1.10 -1.41 -3.16
CA SER A 81 -1.04 -0.12 -3.84
C SER A 81 0.37 0.44 -3.77
N LYS A 82 0.74 1.15 -4.83
CA LYS A 82 1.88 2.04 -4.80
C LYS A 82 1.46 3.33 -4.09
N ILE A 83 2.20 3.71 -3.05
CA ILE A 83 2.02 5.02 -2.40
C ILE A 83 2.83 6.06 -3.18
N GLU A 84 4.11 5.79 -3.39
CA GLU A 84 5.03 6.59 -4.20
C GLU A 84 6.13 5.70 -4.80
N ASP A 85 7.08 6.28 -5.53
CA ASP A 85 8.23 5.51 -6.03
C ASP A 85 9.01 4.89 -4.87
N GLY A 86 9.13 3.55 -4.89
CA GLY A 86 9.82 2.81 -3.84
C GLY A 86 9.04 2.64 -2.53
N ILE A 87 7.84 3.19 -2.39
CA ILE A 87 6.97 2.93 -1.22
C ILE A 87 5.69 2.21 -1.63
N ILE A 88 5.49 1.07 -0.99
CA ILE A 88 4.40 0.14 -1.27
C ILE A 88 3.56 -0.07 -0.01
N TYR A 89 2.25 -0.08 -0.18
CA TYR A 89 1.32 -0.61 0.80
C TYR A 89 0.94 -2.05 0.44
N LEU A 90 1.06 -2.96 1.41
CA LEU A 90 0.68 -4.37 1.28
C LEU A 90 -0.16 -4.79 2.49
N SER A 91 -1.34 -5.36 2.26
CA SER A 91 -2.17 -5.89 3.36
C SER A 91 -2.82 -7.22 3.05
N TRP A 92 -3.01 -8.04 4.07
CA TRP A 92 -3.78 -9.28 3.99
C TRP A 92 -4.51 -9.56 5.31
N LYS A 93 -5.43 -10.51 5.23
CA LYS A 93 -6.13 -11.09 6.38
C LYS A 93 -5.96 -12.60 6.35
N GLU A 94 -5.60 -13.16 7.49
CA GLU A 94 -5.49 -14.59 7.71
C GLU A 94 -6.83 -15.23 8.10
N GLU A 95 -6.94 -16.54 7.92
CA GLU A 95 -8.14 -17.32 8.32
C GLU A 95 -8.37 -17.22 9.83
N SER A 96 -7.29 -17.11 10.61
CA SER A 96 -7.31 -16.85 12.06
C SER A 96 -8.00 -15.54 12.46
N GLY A 97 -8.19 -14.62 11.50
CA GLY A 97 -8.71 -13.28 11.73
C GLY A 97 -7.63 -12.21 11.86
N MET A 98 -6.35 -12.61 11.98
CA MET A 98 -5.23 -11.67 12.03
C MET A 98 -5.15 -10.84 10.75
N GLN A 99 -4.97 -9.54 10.90
CA GLN A 99 -4.89 -8.59 9.79
C GLN A 99 -3.58 -7.83 9.85
N PHE A 100 -2.96 -7.63 8.68
CA PHE A 100 -1.67 -6.97 8.56
C PHE A 100 -1.75 -5.87 7.52
N TYR A 101 -1.26 -4.68 7.86
CA TYR A 101 -1.22 -3.51 7.01
C TYR A 101 0.20 -2.95 7.01
N ASN A 102 0.90 -3.13 5.90
CA ASN A 102 2.34 -2.93 5.83
C ASN A 102 2.66 -1.77 4.90
N VAL A 103 3.51 -0.87 5.37
CA VAL A 103 4.17 0.15 4.55
C VAL A 103 5.62 -0.26 4.39
N MET A 104 5.99 -0.60 3.15
CA MET A 104 7.32 -1.03 2.75
C MET A 104 8.01 0.12 2.03
N ASN A 105 9.06 0.68 2.62
CA ASN A 105 9.96 1.59 1.91
C ASN A 105 11.14 0.79 1.36
N LEU A 106 11.06 0.42 0.09
CA LEU A 106 12.05 -0.40 -0.62
C LEU A 106 13.37 0.34 -0.91
N ILE A 107 13.40 1.66 -0.77
CA ILE A 107 14.62 2.47 -0.96
C ILE A 107 15.46 2.45 0.33
N THR A 108 14.80 2.64 1.48
CA THR A 108 15.46 2.73 2.79
C THR A 108 15.49 1.40 3.53
N GLY A 109 14.74 0.40 3.07
CA GLY A 109 14.55 -0.88 3.74
C GLY A 109 13.70 -0.81 5.01
N LYS A 110 12.97 0.29 5.26
CA LYS A 110 12.10 0.43 6.43
C LYS A 110 10.75 -0.26 6.23
N LEU A 111 10.28 -0.94 7.26
CA LEU A 111 8.98 -1.59 7.32
C LEU A 111 8.20 -1.10 8.54
N THR A 112 6.94 -0.71 8.31
CA THR A 112 5.98 -0.45 9.37
C THR A 112 4.76 -1.32 9.16
N THR A 113 4.45 -2.15 10.14
CA THR A 113 3.31 -3.06 10.10
C THR A 113 2.34 -2.69 11.20
N HIS A 114 1.13 -2.28 10.82
CA HIS A 114 0.01 -2.24 11.73
C HIS A 114 -0.65 -3.61 11.68
N ALA A 115 -0.90 -4.21 12.84
CA ALA A 115 -1.52 -5.52 12.93
C ALA A 115 -2.70 -5.49 13.89
N ASN A 116 -3.68 -6.34 13.62
CA ASN A 116 -4.84 -6.53 14.45
C ASN A 116 -5.12 -8.03 14.62
N ALA A 117 -4.93 -8.53 15.83
CA ALA A 117 -5.29 -9.89 16.24
C ALA A 117 -6.41 -9.80 17.29
N ASP A 118 -6.05 -9.40 18.52
CA ASP A 118 -6.97 -9.13 19.64
C ASP A 118 -6.93 -7.65 20.09
N GLY A 119 -6.47 -6.78 19.18
CA GLY A 119 -6.17 -5.38 19.44
C GLY A 119 -5.17 -4.83 18.42
N MET A 120 -5.17 -3.51 18.25
CA MET A 120 -4.26 -2.84 17.31
C MET A 120 -2.88 -2.65 17.93
N PHE A 121 -1.84 -3.07 17.20
CA PHE A 121 -0.46 -2.81 17.55
C PHE A 121 0.37 -2.47 16.32
N VAL A 122 1.55 -1.89 16.56
CA VAL A 122 2.50 -1.53 15.50
C VAL A 122 3.79 -2.30 15.73
N ASN A 123 4.27 -2.95 14.68
CA ASN A 123 5.59 -3.57 14.65
C ASN A 123 6.47 -2.85 13.62
N MET A 124 7.63 -2.40 14.08
CA MET A 124 8.62 -1.71 13.25
C MET A 124 9.71 -2.71 12.89
N GLY A 125 10.08 -2.77 11.61
CA GLY A 125 11.07 -3.71 11.14
C GLY A 125 11.83 -3.21 9.92
N THR A 126 12.46 -4.16 9.24
CA THR A 126 13.12 -3.93 7.96
C THR A 126 12.53 -4.82 6.88
N VAL A 127 12.56 -4.32 5.64
CA VAL A 127 12.20 -5.06 4.44
C VAL A 127 13.39 -5.13 3.50
N SER A 128 13.69 -6.33 3.01
CA SER A 128 14.73 -6.53 1.99
C SER A 128 14.27 -7.54 0.94
N LEU A 129 14.70 -7.35 -0.31
CA LEU A 129 14.47 -8.32 -1.37
C LEU A 129 15.47 -9.47 -1.21
N LYS A 130 14.99 -10.71 -1.09
CA LYS A 130 15.87 -11.89 -1.14
C LYS A 130 16.40 -12.09 -2.56
N LYS A 131 17.69 -12.41 -2.66
CA LYS A 131 18.38 -12.70 -3.92
C LYS A 131 18.08 -14.10 -4.41
#